data_AF-A0A7C7GZI7-F1
#
_entry.id   AF-A0A7C7GZI7-F1
#
_cell.length_a   1.000
_cell.length_b   1.000
_cell.length_c   1.000
_cell.angle_alpha   90.00
_cell.angle_beta   90.00
_cell.angle_gamma   90.00
#
_symmetry.space_group_name_H-M   'P 1'
#
loop_
_entity.id
_entity.type
_entity.pdbx_description
1 polymer ?
#
loop_
_entity_poly.entity_id
_entity_poly.type
_entity_poly.pdbx_seq_one_letter_code
_entity_poly.pdbx_strand_id
1 'polypeptide(L)'
;MTPGKGQQLSGQLRAALSGFLHLLKIGDVQPALRGVLHHRKLGVSDDSEILGLLNFFKCYRAYVRAKINLLCLDDPQISSREKSRDLITAYTYFHLAHSYTQIMPVPTMALVGGLTGTGRTTLSAELARRWGMKHTSSDVTRKQLAGVTPTEHRNESCGQGLYSEALSEATCWAMLRETAESLGLGGVRL
;
A
#
# COMPACT_ATOMS: atom_id res chain seq x y z
N MET A 1 -37.75 4.46 -17.89
CA MET A 1 -37.06 3.30 -17.30
C MET A 1 -35.57 3.43 -17.59
N THR A 2 -34.82 4.02 -16.66
CA THR A 2 -33.37 4.21 -16.77
C THR A 2 -32.65 3.02 -16.12
N PRO A 3 -31.75 2.30 -16.81
CA PRO A 3 -31.05 1.17 -16.20
C PRO A 3 -30.10 1.67 -15.10
N GLY A 4 -30.10 0.95 -13.99
CA GLY A 4 -29.49 1.35 -12.73
C GLY A 4 -27.96 1.35 -12.76
N LYS A 5 -27.38 2.42 -12.20
CA LYS A 5 -25.94 2.64 -11.98
C LYS A 5 -25.24 1.49 -11.21
N GLY A 6 -25.98 0.60 -10.55
CA GLY A 6 -25.44 -0.55 -9.81
C GLY A 6 -24.88 -1.69 -10.67
N GLN A 7 -25.36 -1.88 -11.91
CA GLN A 7 -24.84 -2.94 -12.79
C GLN A 7 -23.50 -2.57 -13.44
N GLN A 8 -23.26 -1.29 -13.67
CA GLN A 8 -22.07 -0.78 -14.37
C GLN A 8 -20.80 -0.81 -13.50
N LEU A 9 -20.93 -0.61 -12.17
CA LEU A 9 -19.81 -0.75 -11.23
C LEU A 9 -19.31 -2.20 -11.12
N SER A 10 -20.20 -3.19 -11.25
CA SER A 10 -19.81 -4.61 -11.19
C SER A 10 -18.96 -5.05 -12.39
N GLY A 11 -19.21 -4.46 -13.57
CA GLY A 11 -18.42 -4.70 -14.78
C GLY A 11 -17.03 -4.05 -14.73
N GLN A 12 -16.93 -2.83 -14.21
CA GLN A 12 -15.64 -2.15 -14.03
C GLN A 12 -14.79 -2.81 -12.95
N LEU A 13 -15.39 -3.27 -11.85
CA LEU A 13 -14.68 -4.00 -10.81
C LEU A 13 -14.22 -5.39 -11.31
N ARG A 14 -15.03 -6.07 -12.12
CA ARG A 14 -14.64 -7.32 -12.80
C ARG A 14 -13.53 -7.12 -13.83
N ALA A 15 -13.54 -6.02 -14.58
CA ALA A 15 -12.47 -5.68 -15.52
C ALA A 15 -11.17 -5.31 -14.78
N ALA A 16 -11.26 -4.56 -13.68
CA ALA A 16 -10.12 -4.22 -12.82
C ALA A 16 -9.53 -5.47 -12.13
N LEU A 17 -10.38 -6.39 -11.65
CA LEU A 17 -9.95 -7.66 -11.05
C LEU A 17 -9.40 -8.65 -12.09
N SER A 18 -9.95 -8.66 -13.31
CA SER A 18 -9.42 -9.45 -14.44
C SER A 18 -8.04 -8.93 -14.88
N GLY A 19 -7.87 -7.61 -14.95
CA GLY A 19 -6.57 -6.96 -15.16
C GLY A 19 -5.57 -7.27 -14.04
N PHE A 20 -6.03 -7.29 -12.78
CA PHE A 20 -5.22 -7.64 -11.61
C PHE A 20 -4.81 -9.13 -11.58
N LEU A 21 -5.70 -10.04 -12.02
CA LEU A 21 -5.37 -11.46 -12.18
C LEU A 21 -4.41 -11.71 -13.36
N HIS A 22 -4.48 -10.93 -14.43
CA HIS A 22 -3.45 -10.93 -15.48
C HIS A 22 -2.12 -10.36 -14.99
N LEU A 23 -2.14 -9.36 -14.11
CA LEU A 23 -0.96 -8.79 -13.43
C LEU A 23 -0.17 -9.83 -12.63
N LEU A 24 -0.86 -10.83 -12.04
CA LEU A 24 -0.25 -11.95 -11.32
C LEU A 24 0.28 -13.07 -12.24
N LYS A 25 -0.19 -13.14 -13.49
CA LYS A 25 0.19 -14.17 -14.48
C LYS A 25 1.34 -13.77 -15.41
N ILE A 26 1.76 -12.51 -15.42
CA ILE A 26 2.93 -12.05 -16.22
C ILE A 26 4.21 -12.40 -15.42
N GLY A 27 4.57 -13.69 -15.50
CA GLY A 27 5.61 -14.37 -14.73
C GLY A 27 7.07 -14.01 -15.02
N ASP A 28 7.38 -12.77 -15.44
CA ASP A 28 8.75 -12.39 -15.82
C ASP A 28 9.50 -11.54 -14.78
N VAL A 29 8.83 -11.12 -13.69
CA VAL A 29 9.46 -10.32 -12.62
C VAL A 29 9.93 -11.21 -11.45
N GLN A 30 9.51 -12.48 -11.43
CA GLN A 30 9.74 -13.41 -10.32
C GLN A 30 11.17 -13.97 -10.18
N PRO A 31 11.97 -14.25 -11.24
CA PRO A 31 13.27 -14.92 -11.04
C PRO A 31 14.29 -14.06 -10.27
N ALA A 32 14.42 -12.79 -10.65
CA ALA A 32 15.37 -11.86 -10.02
C ALA A 32 14.95 -11.50 -8.58
N LEU A 33 13.64 -11.36 -8.34
CA LEU A 33 13.11 -11.04 -7.03
C LEU A 33 13.19 -12.23 -6.05
N ARG A 34 13.14 -13.47 -6.55
CA ARG A 34 13.26 -14.68 -5.72
C ARG A 34 14.65 -14.79 -5.10
N GLY A 35 15.71 -14.46 -5.83
CA GLY A 35 17.09 -14.48 -5.32
C GLY A 35 17.28 -13.51 -4.15
N VAL A 36 16.91 -12.24 -4.33
CA VAL A 36 17.05 -11.18 -3.31
C VAL A 36 16.23 -11.50 -2.05
N LEU A 37 15.00 -12.03 -2.21
CA LEU A 37 14.18 -12.45 -1.07
C LEU A 37 14.72 -13.70 -0.35
N HIS A 38 15.47 -14.56 -1.05
CA HIS A 38 16.08 -15.77 -0.46
C HIS A 38 17.29 -15.43 0.41
N HIS A 39 18.12 -14.47 0.00
CA HIS A 39 19.30 -14.03 0.77
C HIS A 39 18.92 -13.33 2.08
N ARG A 40 17.83 -12.54 2.09
CA ARG A 40 17.28 -11.94 3.32
C ARG A 40 16.84 -12.99 4.34
N LYS A 41 16.25 -14.10 3.91
CA LYS A 41 15.82 -15.20 4.81
C LYS A 41 17.00 -15.93 5.45
N LEU A 42 18.18 -15.87 4.85
CA LEU A 42 19.39 -16.54 5.34
C LEU A 42 20.29 -15.62 6.19
N GLY A 43 19.96 -14.33 6.31
CA GLY A 43 20.72 -13.37 7.14
C GLY A 43 22.13 -13.05 6.62
N VAL A 44 22.40 -13.33 5.34
CA VAL A 44 23.78 -13.29 4.77
C VAL A 44 24.13 -11.93 4.14
N SER A 45 23.16 -11.05 3.86
CA SER A 45 23.43 -9.75 3.22
C SER A 45 22.43 -8.66 3.62
N ASP A 46 22.95 -7.45 3.84
CA ASP A 46 22.17 -6.22 4.02
C ASP A 46 21.75 -5.67 2.65
N ASP A 47 20.86 -6.40 1.96
CA ASP A 47 20.38 -6.07 0.60
C ASP A 47 19.37 -4.90 0.59
N SER A 48 19.41 -4.02 1.60
CA SER A 48 18.50 -2.87 1.76
C SER A 48 18.58 -1.92 0.57
N GLU A 49 19.78 -1.70 0.02
CA GLU A 49 20.01 -0.86 -1.16
C GLU A 49 19.37 -1.45 -2.44
N ILE A 50 19.42 -2.78 -2.60
CA ILE A 50 18.81 -3.48 -3.74
C ILE A 50 17.28 -3.36 -3.68
N LEU A 51 16.70 -3.37 -2.48
CA LEU A 51 15.27 -3.13 -2.29
C LEU A 51 14.87 -1.70 -2.67
N GLY A 52 15.74 -0.71 -2.42
CA GLY A 52 15.56 0.67 -2.87
C GLY A 52 15.53 0.81 -4.40
N LEU A 53 16.38 0.05 -5.11
CA LEU A 53 16.45 0.04 -6.57
C LEU A 53 15.34 -0.80 -7.24
N LEU A 54 14.62 -1.61 -6.47
CA LEU A 54 13.67 -2.56 -7.04
C LEU A 54 12.55 -1.87 -7.84
N ASN A 55 12.04 -0.74 -7.35
CA ASN A 55 10.98 -0.01 -8.03
C ASN A 55 11.49 0.68 -9.29
N PHE A 56 12.75 1.14 -9.31
CA PHE A 56 13.41 1.62 -10.51
C PHE A 56 13.45 0.53 -11.59
N PHE A 57 13.89 -0.68 -11.26
CA PHE A 57 13.94 -1.78 -12.22
C PHE A 57 12.56 -2.24 -12.69
N LYS A 58 11.57 -2.27 -11.79
CA LYS A 58 10.18 -2.58 -12.16
C LYS A 58 9.58 -1.55 -13.10
N CYS A 59 9.77 -0.26 -12.80
CA CYS A 59 9.39 0.87 -13.65
C CYS A 59 10.02 0.75 -15.04
N TYR A 60 11.35 0.58 -15.08
CA TYR A 60 12.11 0.43 -16.32
C TYR A 60 11.62 -0.75 -17.18
N ARG A 61 11.46 -1.95 -16.59
CA ARG A 61 10.99 -3.13 -17.33
C ARG A 61 9.56 -2.95 -17.85
N ALA A 62 8.66 -2.40 -17.05
CA ALA A 62 7.29 -2.12 -17.49
C ALA A 62 7.30 -1.11 -18.66
N TYR A 63 8.08 -0.04 -18.56
CA TYR A 63 8.21 0.96 -19.61
C TYR A 63 8.76 0.37 -20.92
N VAL A 64 9.82 -0.45 -20.85
CA VAL A 64 10.38 -1.14 -22.03
C VAL A 64 9.35 -2.07 -22.68
N ARG A 65 8.60 -2.86 -21.88
CA ARG A 65 7.53 -3.71 -22.41
C ARG A 65 6.43 -2.90 -23.09
N ALA A 66 6.06 -1.74 -22.56
CA ALA A 66 5.11 -0.84 -23.20
C ALA A 66 5.61 -0.40 -24.59
N LYS A 67 6.87 0.07 -24.69
CA LYS A 67 7.47 0.48 -25.96
C LYS A 67 7.50 -0.65 -26.98
N ILE A 68 7.88 -1.86 -26.57
CA ILE A 68 7.93 -3.02 -27.47
C ILE A 68 6.56 -3.30 -28.09
N ASN A 69 5.48 -3.24 -27.31
CA ASN A 69 4.13 -3.44 -27.84
C ASN A 69 3.71 -2.35 -28.84
N LEU A 70 4.29 -1.15 -28.78
CA LEU A 70 3.99 -0.07 -29.72
C LEU A 70 4.78 -0.16 -31.03
N LEU A 71 5.84 -0.97 -31.13
CA LEU A 71 6.68 -1.07 -32.34
C LEU A 71 5.90 -1.52 -33.57
N CYS A 72 4.82 -2.28 -33.35
CA CYS A 72 4.01 -2.92 -34.38
C CYS A 72 2.89 -2.03 -34.95
N LEU A 73 2.70 -0.81 -34.45
CA LEU A 73 1.53 0.00 -34.81
C LEU A 73 1.58 0.58 -36.23
N ASP A 74 2.77 0.87 -36.72
CA ASP A 74 2.98 1.41 -38.06
C ASP A 74 3.15 0.31 -39.12
N ASP A 75 3.20 -0.97 -38.72
CA ASP A 75 3.37 -2.09 -39.64
C ASP A 75 2.06 -2.36 -40.43
N PRO A 76 2.03 -2.22 -41.76
CA PRO A 76 0.85 -2.48 -42.57
C PRO A 76 0.44 -3.96 -42.63
N GLN A 77 1.32 -4.90 -42.25
CA GLN A 77 1.05 -6.34 -42.26
C GLN A 77 0.25 -6.82 -41.05
N ILE A 78 0.15 -6.00 -40.00
CA ILE A 78 -0.52 -6.35 -38.74
C ILE A 78 -1.97 -5.89 -38.79
N SER A 79 -2.89 -6.78 -38.38
CA SER A 79 -4.32 -6.46 -38.41
C SER A 79 -4.69 -5.35 -37.42
N SER A 80 -5.75 -4.59 -37.74
CA SER A 80 -6.28 -3.54 -36.86
C SER A 80 -6.66 -4.07 -35.47
N ARG A 81 -7.11 -5.33 -35.39
CA ARG A 81 -7.45 -6.02 -34.14
C ARG A 81 -6.21 -6.30 -33.28
N GLU A 82 -5.12 -6.75 -33.88
CA GLU A 82 -3.85 -6.97 -33.18
C GLU A 82 -3.26 -5.66 -32.69
N LYS A 83 -3.23 -4.63 -33.55
CA LYS A 83 -2.79 -3.27 -33.16
C LYS A 83 -3.58 -2.73 -31.96
N SER A 84 -4.90 -2.93 -31.95
CA SER A 84 -5.76 -2.50 -30.83
C SER A 84 -5.43 -3.24 -29.52
N ARG A 85 -5.14 -4.54 -29.60
CA ARG A 85 -4.74 -5.36 -28.44
C ARG A 85 -3.38 -4.92 -27.90
N ASP A 86 -2.42 -4.66 -28.79
CA ASP A 86 -1.07 -4.25 -28.42
C ASP A 86 -1.07 -2.85 -27.81
N LEU A 87 -1.90 -1.94 -28.34
CA LEU A 87 -2.19 -0.63 -27.74
C LEU A 87 -2.68 -0.75 -26.30
N ILE A 88 -3.73 -1.55 -26.06
CA ILE A 88 -4.28 -1.76 -24.71
C ILE A 88 -3.20 -2.33 -23.76
N THR A 89 -2.39 -3.26 -24.26
CA THR A 89 -1.30 -3.87 -23.51
C THR A 89 -0.22 -2.84 -23.17
N ALA A 90 0.17 -2.00 -24.13
CA ALA A 90 1.13 -0.93 -23.93
C ALA A 90 0.65 0.08 -22.88
N TYR A 91 -0.62 0.52 -22.96
CA TYR A 91 -1.23 1.40 -21.97
C TYR A 91 -1.21 0.78 -20.57
N THR A 92 -1.54 -0.50 -20.47
CA THR A 92 -1.50 -1.23 -19.19
C THR A 92 -0.09 -1.21 -18.58
N TYR A 93 0.95 -1.43 -19.39
CA TYR A 93 2.33 -1.34 -18.93
C TYR A 93 2.79 0.08 -18.58
N PHE A 94 2.33 1.11 -19.29
CA PHE A 94 2.62 2.50 -18.91
C PHE A 94 1.97 2.89 -17.59
N HIS A 95 0.71 2.51 -17.37
CA HIS A 95 0.07 2.71 -16.07
C HIS A 95 0.81 1.98 -14.95
N LEU A 96 1.29 0.75 -15.21
CA LEU A 96 2.09 0.00 -14.26
C LEU A 96 3.42 0.70 -13.97
N ALA A 97 4.14 1.17 -14.99
CA ALA A 97 5.39 1.93 -14.83
C ALA A 97 5.16 3.18 -13.98
N HIS A 98 4.09 3.93 -14.28
CA HIS A 98 3.72 5.12 -13.51
C HIS A 98 3.42 4.78 -12.05
N SER A 99 2.70 3.68 -11.77
CA SER A 99 2.42 3.27 -10.38
C SER A 99 3.68 3.02 -9.55
N TYR A 100 4.77 2.55 -10.18
CA TYR A 100 6.05 2.36 -9.48
C TYR A 100 6.77 3.69 -9.18
N THR A 101 6.41 4.77 -9.86
CA THR A 101 6.91 6.13 -9.58
C THR A 101 6.11 6.84 -8.48
N GLN A 102 4.91 6.35 -8.18
CA GLN A 102 3.99 6.94 -7.20
C GLN A 102 4.18 6.41 -5.77
N ILE A 103 5.25 5.64 -5.53
CA ILE A 103 5.55 5.14 -4.19
C ILE A 103 6.02 6.32 -3.35
N MET A 104 5.36 6.53 -2.22
CA MET A 104 5.73 7.61 -1.31
C MET A 104 7.20 7.46 -0.94
N PRO A 105 8.05 8.44 -1.27
CA PRO A 105 9.40 8.45 -0.77
C PRO A 105 9.32 8.72 0.73
N VAL A 106 10.28 8.17 1.48
CA VAL A 106 10.47 8.29 2.94
C VAL A 106 9.51 7.51 3.85
N PRO A 107 9.98 7.08 5.04
CA PRO A 107 9.13 6.52 6.08
C PRO A 107 7.88 7.38 6.30
N THR A 108 6.71 6.85 5.93
CA THR A 108 5.47 7.60 5.94
C THR A 108 4.60 7.18 7.12
N MET A 109 4.19 8.16 7.93
CA MET A 109 3.16 8.03 8.94
C MET A 109 1.86 8.68 8.46
N ALA A 110 0.73 7.99 8.62
CA ALA A 110 -0.60 8.55 8.37
C ALA A 110 -1.38 8.66 9.68
N LEU A 111 -1.78 9.87 10.05
CA LEU A 111 -2.60 10.14 11.24
C LEU A 111 -4.08 10.24 10.85
N VAL A 112 -4.94 9.41 11.46
CA VAL A 112 -6.39 9.39 11.19
C VAL A 112 -7.15 9.86 12.44
N GLY A 113 -7.59 11.12 12.44
CA GLY A 113 -8.37 11.76 13.50
C GLY A 113 -9.83 12.04 13.12
N GLY A 114 -10.69 12.39 14.09
CA GLY A 114 -12.09 12.76 13.85
C GLY A 114 -13.07 12.36 14.97
N LEU A 115 -14.37 12.56 14.74
CA LEU A 115 -15.42 12.23 15.71
C LEU A 115 -15.57 10.71 15.92
N THR A 116 -16.10 10.31 17.07
CA THR A 116 -16.48 8.91 17.34
C THR A 116 -17.57 8.45 16.36
N GLY A 117 -17.53 7.19 15.94
CA GLY A 117 -18.53 6.62 15.02
C GLY A 117 -18.37 6.97 13.53
N THR A 118 -17.39 7.80 13.13
CA THR A 118 -17.16 8.20 11.72
C THR A 118 -16.39 7.18 10.88
N GLY A 119 -16.16 5.96 11.38
CA GLY A 119 -15.48 4.90 10.64
C GLY A 119 -13.95 5.02 10.54
N ARG A 120 -13.31 5.84 11.39
CA ARG A 120 -11.85 6.05 11.42
C ARG A 120 -11.07 4.74 11.51
N THR A 121 -11.49 3.83 12.38
CA THR A 121 -10.86 2.50 12.54
C THR A 121 -10.98 1.67 11.27
N THR A 122 -12.11 1.75 10.57
CA THR A 122 -12.32 1.04 9.30
C THR A 122 -11.42 1.62 8.21
N LEU A 123 -11.34 2.95 8.12
CA LEU A 123 -10.47 3.65 7.18
C LEU A 123 -9.00 3.34 7.45
N SER A 124 -8.54 3.47 8.69
CA SER A 124 -7.14 3.24 9.07
C SER A 124 -6.71 1.79 8.83
N ALA A 125 -7.57 0.82 9.15
CA ALA A 125 -7.31 -0.60 8.87
C ALA A 125 -7.21 -0.88 7.36
N GLU A 126 -8.09 -0.28 6.55
CA GLU A 126 -8.07 -0.48 5.10
C GLU A 126 -6.88 0.22 4.43
N LEU A 127 -6.50 1.43 4.87
CA LEU A 127 -5.29 2.12 4.42
C LEU A 127 -4.05 1.29 4.74
N ALA A 128 -3.95 0.80 5.98
CA ALA A 128 -2.85 -0.05 6.42
C ALA A 128 -2.76 -1.33 5.59
N ARG A 129 -3.88 -2.00 5.33
CA ARG A 129 -3.94 -3.22 4.53
C ARG A 129 -3.51 -2.98 3.07
N ARG A 130 -3.97 -1.88 2.45
CA ARG A 130 -3.66 -1.58 1.04
C ARG A 130 -2.21 -1.19 0.82
N TRP A 131 -1.60 -0.50 1.78
CA TRP A 131 -0.24 0.01 1.66
C TRP A 131 0.79 -0.79 2.46
N GLY A 132 0.37 -1.90 3.09
CA GLY A 132 1.27 -2.73 3.91
C GLY A 132 1.84 -2.00 5.12
N MET A 133 1.12 -0.99 5.64
CA MET A 133 1.55 -0.21 6.80
C MET A 133 1.16 -0.92 8.09
N LYS A 134 1.92 -0.67 9.16
CA LYS A 134 1.51 -1.06 10.51
C LYS A 134 0.37 -0.15 10.97
N HIS A 135 -0.70 -0.74 11.51
CA HIS A 135 -1.82 0.00 12.09
C HIS A 135 -1.67 0.06 13.61
N THR A 136 -1.56 1.27 14.16
CA THR A 136 -1.55 1.53 15.61
C THR A 136 -2.79 2.32 16.00
N SER A 137 -3.48 1.90 17.07
CA SER A 137 -4.72 2.52 17.56
C SER A 137 -4.49 3.20 18.89
N SER A 138 -4.87 4.49 19.00
CA SER A 138 -4.76 5.24 20.26
C SER A 138 -5.56 4.63 21.40
N ASP A 139 -6.70 3.99 21.11
CA ASP A 139 -7.52 3.36 22.15
C ASP A 139 -6.85 2.12 22.73
N VAL A 140 -6.21 1.32 21.87
CA VAL A 140 -5.47 0.14 22.29
C VAL A 140 -4.24 0.54 23.09
N THR A 141 -3.45 1.50 22.59
CA THR A 141 -2.25 2.00 23.30
C THR A 141 -2.61 2.61 24.65
N ARG A 142 -3.68 3.41 24.72
CA ARG A 142 -4.18 4.01 25.97
C ARG A 142 -4.54 2.94 27.01
N LYS A 143 -5.28 1.90 26.62
CA LYS A 143 -5.64 0.80 27.52
C LYS A 143 -4.42 0.02 28.00
N GLN A 144 -3.47 -0.25 27.10
CA GLN A 144 -2.22 -0.93 27.44
C GLN A 144 -1.42 -0.13 28.48
N LEU A 145 -1.28 1.20 28.31
CA LEU A 145 -0.59 2.06 29.28
C LEU A 145 -1.29 2.10 30.65
N ALA A 146 -2.61 1.97 30.67
CA ALA A 146 -3.40 1.93 31.90
C ALA A 146 -3.48 0.53 32.54
N GLY A 147 -2.85 -0.49 31.96
CA GLY A 147 -2.95 -1.88 32.44
C GLY A 147 -4.33 -2.51 32.25
N VAL A 148 -5.17 -1.93 31.38
CA VAL A 148 -6.53 -2.42 31.07
C VAL A 148 -6.47 -3.34 29.86
N THR A 149 -7.23 -4.43 29.90
CA THR A 149 -7.29 -5.37 28.77
C THR A 149 -7.86 -4.65 27.54
N PRO A 150 -7.24 -4.72 26.35
CA PRO A 150 -7.71 -3.98 25.16
C PRO A 150 -9.17 -4.24 24.77
N THR A 151 -9.69 -5.44 25.05
CA THR A 151 -11.06 -5.87 24.80
C THR A 151 -12.06 -5.39 25.85
N GLU A 152 -11.60 -4.85 26.98
CA GLU A 152 -12.46 -4.31 28.02
C GLU A 152 -13.00 -2.94 27.59
N HIS A 153 -14.33 -2.78 27.65
CA HIS A 153 -14.98 -1.51 27.41
C HIS A 153 -15.14 -0.76 28.72
N ARG A 154 -14.37 0.33 28.90
CA ARG A 154 -14.59 1.31 29.97
C ARG A 154 -15.08 2.61 29.37
N ASN A 155 -16.32 2.96 29.69
CA ASN A 155 -16.90 4.25 29.35
C ASN A 155 -16.53 5.26 30.44
N GLU A 156 -15.39 5.93 30.25
CA GLU A 156 -14.96 7.03 31.08
C GLU A 156 -15.16 8.36 30.33
N SER A 157 -15.52 9.41 31.06
CA SER A 157 -15.79 10.73 30.50
C SER A 157 -14.52 11.35 29.89
N CYS A 158 -14.69 12.19 28.87
CA CYS A 158 -13.58 12.96 28.30
C CYS A 158 -12.89 13.80 29.40
N GLY A 159 -11.56 13.78 29.44
CA GLY A 159 -10.77 14.50 30.45
C GLY A 159 -10.61 13.77 31.78
N GLN A 160 -11.18 12.56 31.95
CA GLN A 160 -11.10 11.78 33.19
C GLN A 160 -10.53 10.39 32.94
N GLY A 161 -9.85 9.85 33.95
CA GLY A 161 -9.27 8.49 33.93
C GLY A 161 -8.42 8.21 32.68
N LEU A 162 -8.86 7.27 31.84
CA LEU A 162 -8.24 6.88 30.58
C LEU A 162 -8.09 8.05 29.59
N TYR A 163 -8.98 9.04 29.66
CA TYR A 163 -8.96 10.23 28.80
C TYR A 163 -8.46 11.47 29.52
N SER A 164 -7.78 11.32 30.67
CA SER A 164 -7.07 12.43 31.30
C SER A 164 -6.00 13.01 30.38
N GLU A 165 -5.67 14.28 30.57
CA GLU A 165 -4.68 14.99 29.75
C GLU A 165 -3.31 14.28 29.80
N ALA A 166 -2.84 13.95 31.00
CA ALA A 166 -1.58 13.24 31.21
C ALA A 166 -1.54 11.88 30.49
N LEU A 167 -2.61 11.08 30.56
CA LEU A 167 -2.63 9.78 29.89
C LEU A 167 -2.79 9.91 28.37
N SER A 168 -3.50 10.94 27.91
CA SER A 168 -3.63 11.25 26.48
C SER A 168 -2.29 11.67 25.88
N GLU A 169 -1.52 12.49 26.59
CA GLU A 169 -0.16 12.87 26.22
C GLU A 169 0.78 11.65 26.20
N ALA A 170 0.77 10.85 27.27
CA ALA A 170 1.56 9.62 27.33
C ALA A 170 1.22 8.63 26.20
N THR A 171 -0.07 8.53 25.83
CA THR A 171 -0.52 7.72 24.70
C THR A 171 0.05 8.22 23.38
N CYS A 172 0.03 9.55 23.16
CA CYS A 172 0.58 10.15 21.95
C CYS A 172 2.09 9.87 21.82
N TRP A 173 2.85 10.09 22.90
CA TRP A 173 4.29 9.80 22.94
C TRP A 173 4.60 8.32 22.72
N ALA A 174 3.85 7.42 23.33
CA ALA A 174 4.04 5.98 23.15
C ALA A 174 3.82 5.55 21.69
N MET A 175 2.73 6.03 21.07
CA MET A 175 2.45 5.77 19.65
C MET A 175 3.52 6.36 18.72
N LEU A 176 3.98 7.57 19.02
CA LEU A 176 5.02 8.24 18.23
C LEU A 176 6.33 7.46 18.29
N ARG A 177 6.73 7.02 19.48
CA ARG A 177 7.93 6.19 19.68
C ARG A 177 7.83 4.86 18.93
N GLU A 178 6.72 4.14 19.10
CA GLU A 178 6.49 2.87 18.40
C GLU A 178 6.53 3.04 16.87
N THR A 179 5.97 4.14 16.37
CA THR A 179 5.96 4.47 14.95
C THR A 179 7.36 4.82 14.46
N ALA A 180 8.11 5.65 15.20
CA ALA A 180 9.49 5.99 14.88
C ALA A 180 10.41 4.76 14.82
N GLU A 181 10.26 3.83 15.77
CA GLU A 181 10.97 2.54 15.76
C GLU A 181 10.60 1.70 14.52
N SER A 182 9.30 1.60 14.21
CA SER A 182 8.80 0.86 13.04
C SER A 182 9.26 1.46 11.70
N LEU A 183 9.52 2.78 11.68
CA LEU A 183 10.01 3.52 10.52
C LEU A 183 11.55 3.53 10.39
N GLY A 184 12.28 2.88 11.32
CA GLY A 184 13.75 2.89 11.32
C GLY A 184 14.36 4.22 11.77
N LEU A 185 13.55 5.11 12.38
CA LEU A 185 13.95 6.40 12.93
C LEU A 185 14.33 6.31 14.43
N GLY A 186 14.57 5.11 14.96
CA GLY A 186 14.79 4.84 16.39
C GLY A 186 16.02 5.52 17.03
N GLY A 187 16.82 6.27 16.26
CA GLY A 187 17.92 7.12 16.74
C GLY A 187 17.55 8.61 16.88
N VAL A 188 16.36 9.03 16.44
CA VAL A 188 15.90 10.42 16.57
C VAL A 188 15.41 10.62 18.00
N ARG A 189 16.18 11.33 18.82
CA ARG A 189 15.67 11.87 20.10
C ARG A 189 14.64 12.94 19.75
N LEU A 190 13.37 12.65 20.02
CA LEU A 190 12.28 13.62 20.01
C LEU A 190 12.13 14.22 21.41
#